data_AF-A0A7R9ZVU8-F1
#
_entry.id   AF-A0A7R9ZVU8-F1
#
_cell.length_a   1.000
_cell.length_b   1.000
_cell.length_c   1.000
_cell.angle_alpha   90.00
_cell.angle_beta   90.00
_cell.angle_gamma   90.00
#
_symmetry.space_group_name_H-M   'P 1'
#
loop_
_entity.id
_entity.type
_entity.pdbx_description
1 polymer ?
#
loop_
_entity_poly.entity_id
_entity_poly.type
_entity_poly.pdbx_seq_one_letter_code
_entity_poly.pdbx_strand_id
1 'polypeptide(L)'
;MEQQRAFEQALVHDFESIDLNLSRVDVRTAKCRKEREQKAILSELDEDVGISECNQVVLHLLRKALVVQGHAALARLPPTERTTSPLIFQLALLLRRQGRYGDAEPLFR
;
A
#
# COMPACT_ATOMS: atom_id res chain seq x y z
N MET A 1 -10.67 -8.30 14.32
CA MET A 1 -10.00 -8.90 15.51
C MET A 1 -9.20 -10.15 15.15
N GLU A 2 -9.57 -10.95 14.15
CA GLU A 2 -8.70 -11.99 13.56
C GLU A 2 -8.03 -11.54 12.25
N GLN A 3 -8.82 -10.97 11.33
CA GLN A 3 -8.33 -10.43 10.06
C GLN A 3 -7.19 -9.42 10.22
N GLN A 4 -7.26 -8.56 11.24
CA GLN A 4 -6.20 -7.59 11.54
C GLN A 4 -4.88 -8.27 11.93
N ARG A 5 -4.94 -9.36 12.72
CA ARG A 5 -3.73 -10.10 13.11
C ARG A 5 -3.13 -10.85 11.93
N ALA A 6 -3.97 -11.48 11.11
CA ALA A 6 -3.53 -12.15 9.89
C ALA A 6 -2.84 -11.16 8.94
N PHE A 7 -3.40 -9.96 8.79
CA PHE A 7 -2.78 -8.91 8.00
C PHE A 7 -1.45 -8.44 8.59
N GLU A 8 -1.36 -8.26 9.90
CA GLU A 8 -0.10 -7.90 10.58
C GLU A 8 0.99 -8.96 10.41
N GLN A 9 0.64 -10.24 10.48
CA GLN A 9 1.57 -11.33 10.18
C GLN A 9 2.01 -11.30 8.71
N ALA A 10 1.09 -11.05 7.78
CA ALA A 10 1.42 -10.91 6.37
C ALA A 10 2.32 -9.69 6.11
N LEU A 11 2.16 -8.58 6.85
CA LEU A 11 3.07 -7.43 6.75
C LEU A 11 4.50 -7.81 7.15
N VAL A 12 4.68 -8.67 8.15
CA VAL A 12 6.00 -9.11 8.59
C VAL A 12 6.60 -10.13 7.64
N HIS A 13 5.82 -11.08 7.15
CA HIS A 13 6.34 -12.26 6.47
C HIS A 13 6.15 -12.27 4.95
N ASP A 14 5.27 -11.43 4.41
CA ASP A 14 4.83 -11.48 3.00
C ASP A 14 4.61 -10.07 2.40
N PHE A 15 5.38 -9.09 2.87
CA PHE A 15 5.24 -7.68 2.47
C PHE A 15 5.37 -7.48 0.96
N GLU A 16 6.29 -8.19 0.31
CA GLU A 16 6.56 -8.05 -1.12
C GLU A 16 5.37 -8.50 -1.96
N SER A 17 4.69 -9.59 -1.57
CA SER A 17 3.47 -10.03 -2.23
C SER A 17 2.34 -9.03 -2.06
N ILE A 18 2.21 -8.40 -0.88
CA ILE A 18 1.23 -7.32 -0.66
C ILE A 18 1.53 -6.16 -1.63
N ASP A 19 2.75 -5.63 -1.65
CA ASP A 19 3.12 -4.51 -2.52
C ASP A 19 3.01 -4.85 -4.01
N LEU A 20 3.33 -6.08 -4.41
CA LEU A 20 3.11 -6.58 -5.76
C LEU A 20 1.63 -6.66 -6.13
N ASN A 21 0.77 -7.10 -5.21
CA ASN A 21 -0.68 -7.13 -5.46
C ASN A 21 -1.25 -5.71 -5.55
N LEU A 22 -0.73 -4.75 -4.79
CA LEU A 22 -1.13 -3.34 -4.93
C LEU A 22 -0.78 -2.79 -6.32
N SER A 23 0.39 -3.14 -6.88
CA SER A 23 0.79 -2.67 -8.21
C SER A 23 -0.05 -3.23 -9.37
N ARG A 24 -0.86 -4.27 -9.10
CA ARG A 24 -1.79 -4.89 -10.05
C ARG A 24 -3.20 -4.30 -10.01
N VAL A 25 -3.46 -3.33 -9.13
CA VAL A 25 -4.76 -2.66 -9.07
C VAL A 25 -5.01 -1.91 -10.38
N ASP A 26 -6.12 -2.23 -11.03
CA ASP A 26 -6.57 -1.58 -12.26
C ASP A 26 -8.00 -1.04 -12.08
N VAL A 27 -8.15 0.28 -12.15
CA VAL A 27 -9.44 0.98 -12.04
C VAL A 27 -10.44 0.55 -13.10
N ARG A 28 -10.02 0.00 -14.26
CA ARG A 28 -10.94 -0.54 -15.27
C ARG A 28 -11.80 -1.69 -14.75
N THR A 29 -11.28 -2.44 -13.78
CA THR A 29 -11.98 -3.58 -13.18
C THR A 29 -12.87 -3.18 -12.01
N ALA A 30 -12.83 -1.92 -11.59
CA ALA A 30 -13.61 -1.42 -10.48
C ALA A 30 -15.13 -1.59 -10.73
N LYS A 31 -15.87 -1.86 -9.66
CA LYS A 31 -17.32 -2.01 -9.69
C LYS A 31 -17.96 -0.91 -8.87
N CYS A 32 -18.83 -0.13 -9.49
CA CYS A 32 -19.70 0.81 -8.78
C CYS A 32 -21.08 0.17 -8.58
N ARG A 33 -21.82 0.64 -7.57
CA ARG A 33 -23.19 0.15 -7.31
C ARG A 33 -24.15 0.42 -8.48
N LYS A 34 -23.93 1.51 -9.20
CA LYS A 34 -24.73 1.91 -10.37
C LYS A 34 -23.89 1.78 -11.63
N GLU A 35 -24.33 0.94 -12.55
CA GLU A 35 -23.63 0.68 -13.81
C GLU A 35 -23.47 1.93 -14.69
N ARG A 36 -24.50 2.80 -14.70
CA ARG A 36 -24.45 4.07 -15.45
C ARG A 36 -23.32 4.98 -14.96
N GLU A 37 -23.14 5.08 -13.64
CA GLU A 37 -22.06 5.90 -13.05
C GLU A 37 -20.70 5.27 -13.31
N GLN A 38 -20.58 3.94 -13.22
CA GLN A 38 -19.35 3.24 -13.60
C GLN A 38 -18.93 3.56 -15.04
N LYS A 39 -19.86 3.44 -15.99
CA LYS A 39 -19.58 3.74 -17.40
C LYS A 39 -19.17 5.20 -17.60
N ALA A 40 -19.86 6.14 -16.95
CA ALA A 40 -19.54 7.56 -17.05
C ALA A 40 -18.14 7.87 -16.50
N ILE A 41 -17.80 7.35 -15.31
CA ILE A 41 -16.48 7.55 -14.70
C ILE A 41 -15.37 6.95 -15.58
N LEU A 42 -15.56 5.74 -16.10
CA LEU A 42 -14.56 5.11 -16.95
C LEU A 42 -14.38 5.84 -18.29
N SER A 43 -15.45 6.38 -18.88
CA SER A 43 -15.37 7.22 -20.09
C SER A 43 -14.52 8.47 -19.84
N GLU A 44 -14.80 9.19 -18.75
CA GLU A 44 -14.05 10.39 -18.36
C GLU A 44 -12.56 10.08 -18.13
N LEU A 45 -12.25 8.94 -17.50
CA LEU A 45 -10.88 8.52 -17.27
C LEU A 45 -10.16 8.13 -18.56
N ASP A 46 -10.85 7.55 -19.54
CA ASP A 46 -10.28 7.23 -20.85
C ASP A 46 -10.10 8.49 -21.73
N GLU A 47 -10.96 9.49 -21.59
CA GLU A 47 -10.96 10.70 -22.42
C GLU A 47 -10.01 11.79 -21.90
N ASP A 48 -9.99 12.07 -20.59
CA ASP A 48 -9.35 13.28 -20.06
C ASP A 48 -8.21 13.03 -19.06
N VAL A 49 -8.42 12.16 -18.07
CA VAL A 49 -7.49 12.01 -16.93
C VAL A 49 -6.38 11.01 -17.23
N GLY A 50 -6.70 9.94 -17.95
CA GLY A 50 -5.84 8.80 -18.17
C GLY A 50 -5.97 7.73 -17.08
N ILE A 51 -6.26 6.49 -17.51
CA ILE A 51 -6.35 5.32 -16.62
C ILE A 51 -5.01 5.07 -15.91
N SER A 52 -3.88 5.30 -16.58
CA SER A 52 -2.55 5.04 -16.04
C SER A 52 -2.26 5.97 -14.86
N GLU A 53 -2.58 7.24 -15.01
CA GLU A 53 -2.45 8.30 -14.01
C GLU A 53 -3.36 8.00 -12.82
N CYS A 54 -4.60 7.60 -13.07
CA CYS A 54 -5.53 7.18 -12.03
C CYS A 54 -4.99 5.97 -11.24
N ASN A 55 -4.49 4.94 -11.93
CA ASN A 55 -3.86 3.77 -11.30
C ASN A 55 -2.64 4.16 -10.45
N GLN A 56 -1.82 5.12 -10.89
CA GLN A 56 -0.68 5.61 -10.11
C GLN A 56 -1.13 6.33 -8.83
N VAL A 57 -2.17 7.16 -8.90
CA VAL A 57 -2.74 7.84 -7.73
C VAL A 57 -3.30 6.82 -6.74
N VAL A 58 -4.07 5.85 -7.22
CA VAL A 58 -4.63 4.78 -6.38
C VAL A 58 -3.51 3.96 -5.73
N LEU A 59 -2.50 3.55 -6.48
CA LEU A 59 -1.34 2.83 -5.97
C LEU A 59 -0.59 3.64 -4.90
N HIS A 60 -0.39 4.95 -5.11
CA HIS A 60 0.23 5.82 -4.12
C HIS A 60 -0.57 5.86 -2.82
N LEU A 61 -1.90 6.03 -2.90
CA LEU A 61 -2.78 6.05 -1.73
C LEU A 61 -2.74 4.72 -0.96
N LEU A 62 -2.77 3.59 -1.68
CA LEU A 62 -2.70 2.26 -1.08
C LEU A 62 -1.35 2.02 -0.39
N ARG A 63 -0.24 2.43 -1.01
CA ARG A 63 1.11 2.35 -0.40
C ARG A 63 1.25 3.25 0.81
N LYS A 64 0.65 4.44 0.79
CA LYS A 64 0.60 5.32 1.96
C LYS A 64 -0.16 4.68 3.12
N ALA A 65 -1.30 4.05 2.85
CA ALA A 65 -2.06 3.30 3.85
C ALA A 65 -1.25 2.10 4.38
N LEU A 66 -0.54 1.39 3.49
CA LEU A 66 0.32 0.26 3.85
C LEU A 66 1.43 0.67 4.82
N VAL A 67 2.07 1.83 4.59
CA VAL A 67 3.06 2.40 5.52
C VAL A 67 2.45 2.62 6.91
N VAL A 68 1.27 3.24 7.00
CA VAL A 68 0.60 3.49 8.28
C VAL A 68 0.32 2.17 9.02
N GLN A 69 -0.20 1.18 8.32
CA GLN A 69 -0.50 -0.13 8.91
C GLN A 69 0.78 -0.87 9.32
N GLY A 70 1.84 -0.82 8.52
CA GLY A 70 3.11 -1.43 8.85
C GLY A 70 3.78 -0.79 10.07
N HIS A 71 3.74 0.55 10.22
CA HIS A 71 4.21 1.18 11.46
C HIS A 71 3.40 0.74 12.67
N ALA A 72 2.07 0.63 12.54
CA ALA A 72 1.22 0.15 13.62
C ALA A 72 1.51 -1.32 13.99
N ALA A 73 1.72 -2.18 12.99
CA ALA A 73 2.12 -3.58 13.19
C ALA A 73 3.48 -3.68 13.89
N LEU A 74 4.46 -2.90 13.42
CA LEU A 74 5.80 -2.84 14.01
C LEU A 74 5.78 -2.37 15.47
N ALA A 75 4.95 -1.37 15.79
CA ALA A 75 4.77 -0.89 17.16
C ALA A 75 4.15 -1.95 18.10
N ARG A 76 3.38 -2.89 17.55
CA ARG A 76 2.79 -4.01 18.31
C ARG A 76 3.76 -5.17 18.56
N LEU A 77 4.84 -5.28 17.80
CA LEU A 77 5.87 -6.30 18.05
C LEU A 77 6.59 -6.05 19.40
N PRO A 78 7.00 -7.12 20.11
CA PRO A 78 7.91 -7.01 21.25
C PRO A 78 9.19 -6.25 20.88
N PRO A 79 9.78 -5.44 21.79
CA PRO A 79 10.95 -4.62 21.47
C PRO A 79 12.14 -5.39 20.86
N THR A 80 12.38 -6.63 21.30
CA THR A 80 13.44 -7.52 20.82
C THR A 80 13.21 -8.03 19.39
N GLU A 81 11.94 -8.24 19.02
CA GLU A 81 11.54 -8.66 17.67
C GLU A 81 11.42 -7.47 16.73
N ARG A 82 11.07 -6.30 17.27
CA ARG A 82 10.90 -5.07 16.49
C ARG A 82 12.17 -4.71 15.74
N THR A 83 13.30 -4.61 16.45
CA THR A 83 14.60 -4.17 15.88
C THR A 83 15.17 -5.15 14.85
N THR A 84 14.78 -6.43 14.92
CA THR A 84 15.24 -7.47 13.99
C THR A 84 14.18 -7.79 12.93
N SER A 85 13.02 -7.11 12.96
CA SER A 85 11.91 -7.42 12.07
C SER A 85 12.24 -7.02 10.62
N PRO A 86 12.01 -7.91 9.64
CA PRO A 86 12.13 -7.57 8.22
C PRO A 86 11.16 -6.44 7.82
N LEU A 87 10.06 -6.24 8.55
CA LEU A 87 9.09 -5.18 8.31
C LEU A 87 9.72 -3.79 8.40
N ILE A 88 10.70 -3.57 9.28
CA ILE A 88 11.42 -2.28 9.38
C ILE A 88 12.08 -1.94 8.03
N PHE A 89 12.82 -2.89 7.48
CA PHE A 89 13.55 -2.71 6.23
C PHE A 89 12.59 -2.52 5.05
N GLN A 90 11.52 -3.29 5.01
CA GLN A 90 10.51 -3.20 3.95
C GLN A 90 9.77 -1.85 3.95
N LEU A 91 9.45 -1.32 5.13
CA LEU A 91 8.88 0.02 5.27
C LEU A 91 9.85 1.11 4.79
N ALA A 92 11.13 1.01 5.15
CA ALA A 92 12.14 1.93 4.70
C ALA A 92 12.29 1.94 3.16
N LEU A 93 12.29 0.76 2.54
CA LEU A 93 12.33 0.63 1.08
C LEU A 93 11.07 1.18 0.40
N LEU A 94 9.88 0.94 0.96
CA LEU A 94 8.63 1.47 0.43
C LEU A 94 8.57 3.01 0.54
N LEU A 95 9.09 3.58 1.62
CA LEU A 95 9.20 5.03 1.79
C LEU A 95 10.17 5.65 0.79
N ARG A 96 11.35 5.03 0.56
CA ARG A 96 12.28 5.48 -0.49
C ARG A 96 11.65 5.45 -1.88
N ARG A 97 10.88 4.40 -2.20
CA ARG A 97 10.15 4.29 -3.48
C ARG A 97 9.07 5.37 -3.66
N GLN A 98 8.59 5.95 -2.58
CA GLN A 98 7.65 7.08 -2.59
C GLN A 98 8.36 8.45 -2.50
N GLY A 99 9.70 8.49 -2.56
CA GLY A 99 10.49 9.72 -2.42
C GLY A 99 10.55 10.27 -0.99
N ARG A 100 10.05 9.54 0.01
CA ARG A 100 9.98 9.94 1.42
C ARG A 100 11.26 9.58 2.16
N TYR A 101 12.40 10.11 1.71
CA TYR A 101 13.72 9.74 2.25
C TYR A 101 13.88 10.08 3.74
N GLY A 102 13.35 11.23 4.19
CA GLY A 102 13.41 11.64 5.60
C GLY A 102 12.63 10.73 6.54
N ASP A 103 11.57 10.08 6.05
CA ASP A 103 10.81 9.08 6.83
C ASP A 103 11.48 7.70 6.77
N ALA A 104 12.21 7.40 5.69
CA ALA A 104 12.89 6.13 5.49
C ALA A 104 14.18 6.00 6.31
N GLU A 105 14.96 7.08 6.39
CA GLU A 105 16.29 7.07 7.01
C GLU A 105 16.31 6.58 8.48
N PRO A 106 15.37 7.01 9.36
CA PRO A 106 15.34 6.53 10.73
C PRO A 106 15.09 5.03 10.86
N LEU A 107 14.48 4.39 9.87
CA LEU A 107 14.21 2.95 9.88
C LEU A 107 15.43 2.10 9.51
N PHE A 108 16.50 2.67 8.96
CA PHE A 108 17.73 1.93 8.66
C PHE A 108 18.72 1.88 9.83
N ARG A 109 18.41 2.53 10.95
CA ARG A 109 19.32 2.77 12.07
C ARG A 109 18.94 1.97 13.31
#